data_AF-A0A257P7L8-F1
#
_entry.id   AF-A0A257P7L8-F1
#
_cell.length_a   1.000
_cell.length_b   1.000
_cell.length_c   1.000
_cell.angle_alpha   90.00
_cell.angle_beta   90.00
_cell.angle_gamma   90.00
#
_symmetry.space_group_name_H-M   'P 1'
#
loop_
_entity.id
_entity.type
_entity.pdbx_description
1 polymer ?
#
loop_
_entity_poly.entity_id
_entity_poly.type
_entity_poly.pdbx_seq_one_letter_code
_entity_poly.pdbx_strand_id
1 'polypeptide(L)' 'EKIKPFGIPVSRLAQGVPMGGALEVLDEGTLATALSARRLA' A
#
# COMPACT_ATOMS: atom_id res chain seq x y z
N GLU A 1 -5.12 -11.15 -12.52
CA GLU A 1 -5.92 -12.09 -13.34
C GLU A 1 -5.12 -13.19 -14.02
N LYS A 2 -4.17 -12.90 -14.92
CA LYS A 2 -3.52 -13.93 -15.75
C LYS A 2 -2.92 -15.13 -14.99
N ILE A 3 -2.49 -14.94 -13.75
CA ILE A 3 -1.79 -15.94 -12.93
C ILE A 3 -2.72 -16.71 -11.98
N LYS A 4 -4.01 -16.32 -11.88
CA LYS A 4 -4.98 -16.94 -10.95
C LYS A 4 -5.20 -18.45 -11.18
N PRO A 5 -5.26 -18.98 -12.43
CA PRO A 5 -5.54 -20.39 -12.65
C PRO A 5 -4.47 -21.36 -12.12
N PHE A 6 -3.26 -20.87 -11.84
CA PHE A 6 -2.13 -21.72 -11.46
C PHE A 6 -2.05 -22.02 -9.95
N GLY A 7 -2.94 -21.46 -9.12
CA GLY A 7 -2.96 -21.71 -7.67
C GLY A 7 -1.73 -21.20 -6.91
N ILE A 8 -0.91 -20.34 -7.54
CA ILE A 8 0.31 -19.81 -6.94
C ILE A 8 -0.06 -18.62 -6.03
N PRO A 9 0.47 -18.56 -4.79
CA PRO A 9 0.28 -17.40 -3.93
C PRO A 9 0.98 -16.18 -4.54
N VAL A 10 0.23 -15.11 -4.78
CA VAL A 10 0.75 -13.85 -5.31
C VAL A 10 0.55 -12.76 -4.26
N SER A 11 1.64 -12.10 -3.90
CA SER A 11 1.62 -10.92 -3.03
C SER A 11 1.78 -9.64 -3.85
N ARG A 12 1.45 -8.50 -3.23
CA ARG A 12 1.73 -7.16 -3.76
C ARG A 12 2.56 -6.39 -2.74
N LEU A 13 3.42 -5.52 -3.22
CA LEU A 13 4.16 -4.60 -2.37
C LEU A 13 3.20 -3.70 -1.59
N ALA A 14 3.56 -3.39 -0.35
CA ALA A 14 2.81 -2.44 0.45
C ALA A 14 2.85 -1.05 -0.20
N GLN A 15 1.72 -0.33 -0.12
CA GLN A 15 1.63 1.08 -0.48
C GLN A 15 1.20 1.83 0.77
N GLY A 16 1.94 2.88 1.12
CA GLY A 16 1.75 3.59 2.37
C GLY A 16 2.65 4.79 2.48
N VAL A 17 2.76 5.33 3.69
CA VAL A 17 3.65 6.46 4.00
C VAL A 17 5.11 6.00 3.93
N PRO A 18 6.02 6.80 3.34
CA PRO A 18 7.44 6.48 3.33
C PRO A 18 8.03 6.46 4.74
N MET A 19 8.95 5.53 4.98
CA MET A 19 9.68 5.46 6.26
C MET A 19 10.60 6.68 6.40
N GLY A 20 10.51 7.37 7.55
CA GLY A 20 11.35 8.53 7.85
C GLY A 20 10.93 9.84 7.18
N GLY A 21 9.82 9.86 6.43
CA GLY A 21 9.23 11.10 5.93
C GLY A 21 8.40 11.83 6.98
N ALA A 22 8.28 13.15 6.87
CA ALA A 22 7.38 13.94 7.70
C ALA A 22 5.96 13.94 7.09
N LEU A 23 4.95 13.67 7.93
CA LEU A 23 3.55 13.62 7.48
C LEU A 23 3.06 15.00 7.00
N GLU A 24 3.60 16.08 7.54
CA GLU A 24 3.16 17.44 7.20
C GLU A 24 3.54 17.88 5.77
N VAL A 25 4.52 17.22 5.16
CA VAL A 25 5.01 17.54 3.81
C VAL A 25 4.52 16.56 2.75
N LEU A 26 3.70 15.58 3.13
CA LEU A 26 3.18 14.58 2.21
C LEU A 26 1.92 15.10 1.51
N ASP A 27 1.79 14.80 0.22
CA ASP A 27 0.60 15.16 -0.52
C ASP A 27 -0.64 14.39 -0.04
N GLU A 28 -1.80 15.01 -0.17
CA GLU A 28 -3.07 14.45 0.27
C GLU A 28 -3.40 13.12 -0.43
N GLY A 29 -3.00 12.95 -1.69
CA GLY A 29 -3.26 11.75 -2.48
C GLY A 29 -2.51 10.53 -1.91
N THR A 30 -1.25 10.72 -1.54
CA THR A 30 -0.44 9.68 -0.90
C THR A 30 -1.00 9.34 0.48
N LEU A 31 -1.39 10.34 1.28
CA LEU A 31 -2.02 10.11 2.59
C LEU A 31 -3.33 9.33 2.47
N ALA A 32 -4.21 9.72 1.54
CA ALA A 32 -5.48 9.03 1.30
C ALA A 32 -5.25 7.58 0.87
N THR A 33 -4.27 7.34 -0.01
CA THR A 33 -3.89 6.00 -0.45
C THR A 33 -3.37 5.16 0.72
N ALA A 34 -2.49 5.72 1.55
CA ALA A 34 -1.93 5.03 2.70
C ALA A 34 -2.99 4.70 3.76
N LEU A 35 -3.91 5.63 4.05
CA LEU A 35 -5.01 5.43 4.99
C LEU A 35 -5.99 4.36 4.50
N SER A 36 -6.30 4.35 3.20
CA SER A 36 -7.18 3.35 2.60
C SER A 36 -6.56 1.95 2.61
N ALA A 37 -5.23 1.86 2.51
CA ALA A 37 -4.48 0.61 2.57
C ALA A 37 -4.16 0.15 4.01
N ARG A 38 -4.55 0.93 5.04
CA ARG A 38 -4.24 0.64 6.45
C ARG A 38 -4.84 -0.71 6.86
N ARG A 39 -3.99 -1.58 7.42
CA ARG A 39 -4.40 -2.86 8.01
C ARG A 39 -4.27 -2.78 9.52
N LEU A 40 -5.17 -3.45 10.23
CA LEU A 40 -5.00 -3.71 11.65
C LEU A 40 -3.89 -4.77 11.80
N ALA A 41 -3.06 -4.61 12.83
CA ALA A 41 -2.04 -5.59 13.19
C ALA A 41 -2.68 -6.79 13.90
#